data_AF-A0A7X0KTC9-F1
#
_entry.id   AF-A0A7X0KTC9-F1
#
_cell.length_a   1.000
_cell.length_b   1.000
_cell.length_c   1.000
_cell.angle_alpha   90.00
_cell.angle_beta   90.00
_cell.angle_gamma   90.00
#
_symmetry.space_group_name_H-M   'P 1'
#
loop_
_entity.id
_entity.type
_entity.pdbx_description
1 polymer ?
#
loop_
_entity_poly.entity_id
_entity_poly.type
_entity_poly.pdbx_seq_one_letter_code
_entity_poly.pdbx_strand_id
1 'polypeptide(L)'
;MTVAWELGEAQSREILEQLVVPAVFPDSTPHAVPTVIFVAGQVGSGRTRVIGGLAAQHPADLAVVSGDGLRAFHPRYLAAVRSGDLEAQRTVAEETSPWFAACLRHARAITRSLVIEGAFPNPSTVVSTAGVFANDGFQTRVVVVGVSRAESVMGMVSAHLTNVRDGIRTPFPGVELHDRGWDGTRGLVAMLEESADADQLTILDRTGRVVFDEKRSDAQPRFAGAVAALERAQERPMSPLEAAQWMSELRRVTEFAADHPDAEGAVTGALIELYEIGVRDVLPALAVPQGSQVVARQQRQYVDHLTRLRHSLRPAAPRFAPAPVPVTPTPDRGGISR
;
A
#
# COMPACT_ATOMS: atom_id res chain seq x y z
N MET A 1 4.96 28.95 18.43
CA MET A 1 4.40 29.47 17.17
C MET A 1 3.84 28.28 16.43
N THR A 2 2.51 28.22 16.22
CA THR A 2 1.87 27.14 15.47
C THR A 2 2.33 27.24 14.01
N VAL A 3 2.96 26.19 13.51
CA VAL A 3 3.48 26.12 12.14
C VAL A 3 2.27 25.87 11.22
N ALA A 4 1.87 26.84 10.40
CA ALA A 4 0.68 26.73 9.54
C ALA A 4 0.92 25.78 8.34
N TRP A 5 0.34 24.58 8.35
CA TRP A 5 0.57 23.57 7.30
C TRP A 5 -0.15 23.85 5.98
N GLU A 6 -1.12 24.77 6.00
CA GLU A 6 -1.95 25.18 4.87
C GLU A 6 -1.18 26.04 3.86
N LEU A 7 -1.54 25.92 2.58
CA LEU A 7 -1.05 26.78 1.52
C LEU A 7 -2.10 27.85 1.20
N GLY A 8 -1.65 29.09 1.03
CA GLY A 8 -2.50 30.09 0.38
C GLY A 8 -2.74 29.71 -1.08
N GLU A 9 -3.91 30.05 -1.64
CA GLU A 9 -4.28 29.71 -3.02
C GLU A 9 -3.22 30.14 -4.05
N ALA A 10 -2.69 31.37 -3.91
CA ALA A 10 -1.64 31.89 -4.78
C ALA A 10 -0.35 31.06 -4.71
N GLN A 11 0.03 30.62 -3.50
CA GLN A 11 1.23 29.80 -3.27
C GLN A 11 1.03 28.39 -3.83
N SER A 12 -0.13 27.77 -3.59
CA SER A 12 -0.45 26.44 -4.13
C SER A 12 -0.43 26.44 -5.66
N ARG A 13 -0.98 27.49 -6.29
CA ARG A 13 -0.92 27.68 -7.74
C ARG A 13 0.52 27.88 -8.24
N GLU A 14 1.30 28.70 -7.54
CA GLU A 14 2.71 28.95 -7.91
C GLU A 14 3.52 27.65 -7.87
N ILE A 15 3.39 26.84 -6.81
CA ILE A 15 4.05 25.53 -6.71
C ILE A 15 3.60 24.59 -7.82
N LEU A 16 2.29 24.57 -8.11
CA LEU A 16 1.75 23.75 -9.20
C LEU A 16 2.39 24.11 -10.54
N GLU A 17 2.41 25.40 -10.88
CA GLU A 17 2.87 25.89 -12.19
C GLU A 17 4.39 25.85 -12.33
N GLN A 18 5.14 26.18 -11.28
CA GLN A 18 6.60 26.34 -11.35
C GLN A 18 7.38 25.09 -10.93
N LEU A 19 6.79 24.18 -10.14
CA LEU A 19 7.49 23.00 -9.62
C LEU A 19 6.83 21.70 -10.06
N VAL A 20 5.53 21.52 -9.80
CA VAL A 20 4.84 20.24 -10.04
C VAL A 20 4.76 19.96 -11.54
N VAL A 21 4.20 20.88 -12.33
CA VAL A 21 4.01 20.68 -13.78
C VAL A 21 5.35 20.44 -14.48
N PRO A 22 6.40 21.27 -14.29
CA PRO A 22 7.68 21.04 -14.96
C PRO A 22 8.37 19.73 -14.54
N ALA A 23 8.22 19.30 -13.29
CA ALA A 23 8.83 18.05 -12.82
C ALA A 23 8.10 16.80 -13.33
N VAL A 24 6.77 16.85 -13.42
CA VAL A 24 5.94 15.72 -13.89
C VAL A 24 5.92 15.63 -15.42
N PHE A 25 5.97 16.77 -16.10
CA PHE A 25 5.85 16.90 -17.55
C PHE A 25 7.09 17.59 -18.15
N PRO A 26 8.28 16.96 -18.08
CA PRO A 26 9.46 17.51 -18.72
C PRO A 26 9.30 17.53 -20.24
N ASP A 27 10.03 18.44 -20.89
CA ASP A 27 10.05 18.57 -22.35
C ASP A 27 10.37 17.25 -23.03
N SER A 28 9.58 16.93 -24.05
CA SER A 28 9.60 15.62 -24.67
C SER A 28 8.87 15.60 -26.01
N THR A 29 9.19 14.61 -26.84
CA THR A 29 8.53 14.38 -28.11
C THR A 29 7.22 13.62 -27.89
N PRO A 30 6.05 14.18 -28.25
CA PRO A 30 4.77 13.51 -28.11
C PRO A 30 4.70 12.22 -28.93
N HIS A 31 4.07 11.18 -28.40
CA HIS A 31 3.66 10.03 -29.21
C HIS A 31 2.53 10.40 -30.19
N ALA A 32 2.48 9.72 -31.34
CA ALA A 32 1.44 9.92 -32.35
C ALA A 32 0.02 9.59 -31.84
N VAL A 33 -0.09 8.73 -30.83
CA VAL A 33 -1.34 8.42 -30.13
C VAL A 33 -1.04 8.40 -28.63
N PRO A 34 -1.55 9.36 -27.84
CA PRO A 34 -1.25 9.43 -26.42
C PRO A 34 -1.96 8.31 -25.65
N THR A 35 -1.34 7.81 -24.59
CA THR A 35 -1.89 6.69 -23.80
C THR A 35 -2.00 7.07 -22.33
N VAL A 36 -3.15 6.79 -21.72
CA VAL A 36 -3.30 6.79 -20.26
C VAL A 36 -3.19 5.36 -19.75
N ILE A 37 -2.32 5.14 -18.76
CA ILE A 37 -2.06 3.84 -18.15
C ILE A 37 -2.41 3.90 -16.67
N PHE A 38 -3.43 3.15 -16.25
CA PHE A 38 -3.74 2.98 -14.83
C PHE A 38 -2.94 1.80 -14.28
N VAL A 39 -2.10 2.03 -13.27
CA VAL A 39 -1.40 0.94 -12.57
C VAL A 39 -2.10 0.67 -11.25
N ALA A 40 -2.82 -0.46 -11.21
CA ALA A 40 -3.65 -0.89 -10.10
C ALA A 40 -3.00 -2.03 -9.31
N GLY A 41 -3.29 -2.06 -8.02
CA GLY A 41 -2.83 -3.07 -7.08
C GLY A 41 -2.92 -2.55 -5.65
N GLN A 42 -3.14 -3.43 -4.69
CA GLN A 42 -3.17 -3.10 -3.27
C GLN A 42 -1.83 -2.54 -2.78
N VAL A 43 -1.83 -1.89 -1.61
CA VAL A 43 -0.60 -1.44 -0.96
C VAL A 43 0.37 -2.61 -0.78
N GLY A 44 1.66 -2.39 -1.06
CA GLY A 44 2.68 -3.43 -0.98
C GLY A 44 2.72 -4.39 -2.17
N SER A 45 1.83 -4.26 -3.17
CA SER A 45 1.86 -5.09 -4.38
C SER A 45 3.08 -4.90 -5.28
N GLY A 46 3.80 -3.77 -5.13
CA GLY A 46 4.99 -3.48 -5.92
C GLY A 46 4.73 -2.64 -7.18
N ARG A 47 3.61 -1.92 -7.26
CA ARG A 47 3.27 -1.01 -8.38
C ARG A 47 4.43 -0.10 -8.80
N THR A 48 5.19 0.45 -7.84
CA THR A 48 6.35 1.32 -8.13
C THR A 48 7.39 0.64 -9.02
N ARG A 49 7.61 -0.67 -8.87
CA ARG A 49 8.52 -1.43 -9.74
C ARG A 49 7.97 -1.54 -11.16
N VAL A 50 6.67 -1.79 -11.30
CA VAL A 50 5.99 -1.85 -12.60
C VAL A 50 6.06 -0.50 -13.30
N ILE A 51 5.79 0.59 -12.57
CA ILE A 51 5.88 1.96 -13.08
C ILE A 51 7.31 2.27 -13.53
N GLY A 52 8.33 1.93 -12.73
CA GLY A 52 9.73 2.09 -13.12
C GLY A 52 10.09 1.31 -14.39
N GLY A 53 9.55 0.10 -14.56
CA GLY A 53 9.71 -0.70 -15.79
C GLY A 53 9.03 -0.06 -17.00
N LEU A 54 7.80 0.44 -16.85
CA LEU A 54 7.07 1.15 -17.90
C LEU A 54 7.79 2.44 -18.32
N ALA A 55 8.25 3.23 -17.34
CA ALA A 55 9.00 4.45 -17.58
C ALA A 55 10.34 4.16 -18.28
N ALA A 56 11.04 3.08 -17.93
CA ALA A 56 12.29 2.70 -18.60
C ALA A 56 12.08 2.27 -20.06
N GLN A 57 10.91 1.74 -20.41
CA GLN A 57 10.55 1.37 -21.79
C GLN A 57 10.11 2.58 -22.62
N HIS A 58 9.58 3.63 -21.96
CA HIS A 58 9.07 4.84 -22.60
C HIS A 58 9.61 6.14 -21.95
N PRO A 59 10.95 6.32 -21.83
CA PRO A 59 11.55 7.28 -20.90
C PRO A 59 11.31 8.75 -21.25
N ALA A 60 11.04 9.06 -22.52
CA ALA A 60 10.79 10.42 -22.94
C ALA A 60 9.30 10.77 -22.98
N ASP A 61 8.37 9.82 -23.18
CA ASP A 61 6.96 10.17 -23.43
C ASP A 61 5.99 10.01 -22.23
N LEU A 62 6.41 9.32 -21.17
CA LEU A 62 5.46 8.87 -20.15
C LEU A 62 5.59 9.68 -18.85
N ALA A 63 4.63 10.57 -18.59
CA ALA A 63 4.51 11.23 -17.29
C ALA A 63 4.00 10.24 -16.23
N VAL A 64 4.42 10.39 -14.98
CA VAL A 64 3.95 9.55 -13.86
C VAL A 64 3.34 10.44 -12.79
N VAL A 65 2.09 10.18 -12.43
CA VAL A 65 1.37 10.93 -11.40
C VAL A 65 0.77 9.98 -10.36
N SER A 66 1.07 10.26 -9.09
CA SER A 66 0.44 9.60 -7.94
C SER A 66 0.14 10.65 -6.86
N GLY A 67 -0.97 10.47 -6.14
CA GLY A 67 -1.34 11.39 -5.07
C GLY A 67 -0.29 11.46 -3.96
N ASP A 68 0.32 10.32 -3.62
CA ASP A 68 1.40 10.26 -2.62
C ASP A 68 2.67 10.96 -3.11
N GLY A 69 3.03 10.82 -4.39
CA GLY A 69 4.22 11.46 -4.98
C GLY A 69 4.11 12.98 -5.00
N LEU A 70 2.90 13.52 -5.23
CA LEU A 70 2.67 14.96 -5.26
C LEU A 70 2.88 15.64 -3.89
N ARG A 71 2.74 14.91 -2.79
CA ARG A 71 2.99 15.45 -1.44
C ARG A 71 4.42 15.96 -1.29
N ALA A 72 5.38 15.36 -1.98
CA ALA A 72 6.79 15.74 -1.90
C ALA A 72 7.07 17.18 -2.36
N PHE A 73 6.19 17.78 -3.16
CA PHE A 73 6.28 19.17 -3.59
C PHE A 73 5.79 20.17 -2.54
N HIS A 74 5.08 19.71 -1.49
CA HIS A 74 4.67 20.59 -0.42
C HIS A 74 5.91 21.09 0.36
N PRO A 75 6.10 22.41 0.57
CA PRO A 75 7.31 22.97 1.17
C PRO A 75 7.62 22.42 2.58
N ARG A 76 6.58 21.94 3.28
CA ARG A 76 6.68 21.37 4.62
C ARG A 76 6.52 19.85 4.69
N TYR A 77 6.50 19.16 3.56
CA TYR A 77 6.36 17.70 3.52
C TYR A 77 7.40 16.99 4.38
N LEU A 78 8.69 17.30 4.19
CA LEU A 78 9.76 16.68 4.96
C LEU A 78 9.65 16.97 6.46
N ALA A 79 9.18 18.15 6.84
CA ALA A 79 8.95 18.48 8.25
C ALA A 79 7.78 17.66 8.84
N ALA A 80 6.69 17.51 8.09
CA ALA A 80 5.52 16.74 8.51
C ALA A 80 5.84 15.23 8.68
N VAL A 81 6.55 14.63 7.73
CA VAL A 81 6.89 13.20 7.83
C VAL A 81 7.98 12.91 8.86
N ARG A 82 8.89 13.86 9.13
CA ARG A 82 9.94 13.68 10.16
C ARG A 82 9.41 13.89 11.57
N SER A 83 8.43 14.78 11.77
CA SER A 83 7.81 15.00 13.08
C SER A 83 6.96 13.80 13.53
N GLY A 84 6.46 12.99 12.60
CA GLY A 84 5.49 11.93 12.89
C GLY A 84 4.11 12.46 13.26
N ASP A 85 3.86 13.77 13.07
CA ASP A 85 2.57 14.40 13.36
C ASP A 85 1.56 13.99 12.27
N LEU A 86 0.59 13.16 12.67
CA LEU A 86 -0.42 12.63 11.76
C LEU A 86 -1.35 13.73 11.22
N GLU A 87 -1.62 14.76 12.02
CA GLU A 87 -2.47 15.88 11.61
C GLU A 87 -1.76 16.70 10.55
N ALA A 88 -0.49 17.06 10.79
CA ALA A 88 0.34 17.77 9.82
C ALA A 88 0.44 17.01 8.49
N GLN A 89 0.64 15.69 8.54
CA GLN A 89 0.71 14.85 7.35
C GLN A 89 -0.62 14.77 6.61
N ARG A 90 -1.75 14.75 7.33
CA ARG A 90 -3.09 14.81 6.73
C ARG A 90 -3.32 16.14 6.04
N THR A 91 -3.01 17.27 6.68
CA THR A 91 -3.14 18.60 6.06
C THR A 91 -2.31 18.68 4.79
N VAL A 92 -1.05 18.21 4.80
CA VAL A 92 -0.22 18.17 3.58
C VAL A 92 -0.88 17.32 2.47
N ALA A 93 -1.49 16.19 2.81
CA ALA A 93 -2.19 15.37 1.83
C ALA A 93 -3.42 16.10 1.23
N GLU A 94 -4.17 16.83 2.05
CA GLU A 94 -5.34 17.62 1.63
C GLU A 94 -4.93 18.77 0.71
N GLU A 95 -3.91 19.55 1.11
CA GLU A 95 -3.42 20.71 0.35
C GLU A 95 -2.85 20.34 -1.03
N THR A 96 -2.30 19.13 -1.17
CA THR A 96 -1.71 18.65 -2.43
C THR A 96 -2.68 17.86 -3.30
N SER A 97 -3.85 17.49 -2.78
CA SER A 97 -4.86 16.73 -3.53
C SER A 97 -5.36 17.44 -4.80
N PRO A 98 -5.59 18.78 -4.83
CA PRO A 98 -5.99 19.49 -6.05
C PRO A 98 -4.96 19.39 -7.19
N TRP A 99 -3.67 19.26 -6.86
CA TRP A 99 -2.61 19.15 -7.86
C TRP A 99 -2.76 17.88 -8.70
N PHE A 100 -3.23 16.78 -8.13
CA PHE A 100 -3.49 15.55 -8.87
C PHE A 100 -4.47 15.78 -10.01
N ALA A 101 -5.63 16.36 -9.70
CA ALA A 101 -6.64 16.69 -10.71
C ALA A 101 -6.11 17.70 -11.74
N ALA A 102 -5.26 18.64 -11.33
CA ALA A 102 -4.62 19.60 -12.23
C ALA A 102 -3.65 18.91 -13.19
N CYS A 103 -2.81 17.97 -12.73
CA CYS A 103 -1.91 17.20 -13.58
C CYS A 103 -2.69 16.37 -14.61
N LEU A 104 -3.81 15.74 -14.23
CA LEU A 104 -4.65 14.99 -15.16
C LEU A 104 -5.23 15.89 -16.26
N ARG A 105 -5.73 17.08 -15.89
CA ARG A 105 -6.21 18.08 -16.88
C ARG A 105 -5.08 18.58 -17.78
N HIS A 106 -3.91 18.85 -17.20
CA HIS A 106 -2.74 19.32 -17.94
C HIS A 106 -2.30 18.29 -18.98
N ALA A 107 -2.14 17.02 -18.57
CA ALA A 107 -1.76 15.92 -19.48
C ALA A 107 -2.70 15.81 -20.69
N ARG A 108 -4.01 15.95 -20.46
CA ARG A 108 -5.02 15.97 -21.53
C ARG A 108 -4.88 17.18 -22.44
N ALA A 109 -4.72 18.38 -21.88
CA ALA A 109 -4.58 19.62 -22.64
C ALA A 109 -3.36 19.64 -23.57
N ILE A 110 -2.26 19.00 -23.16
CA ILE A 110 -1.03 18.88 -23.95
C ILE A 110 -0.88 17.52 -24.66
N THR A 111 -1.93 16.69 -24.67
CA THR A 111 -1.95 15.35 -25.31
C THR A 111 -0.77 14.46 -24.92
N ARG A 112 -0.46 14.42 -23.63
CA ARG A 112 0.72 13.79 -23.05
C ARG A 112 0.40 12.45 -22.40
N SER A 113 1.10 11.38 -22.80
CA SER A 113 0.95 10.06 -22.19
C SER A 113 1.21 10.09 -20.68
N LEU A 114 0.40 9.35 -19.93
CA LEU A 114 0.34 9.47 -18.48
C LEU A 114 0.14 8.11 -17.80
N VAL A 115 0.93 7.82 -16.77
CA VAL A 115 0.69 6.76 -15.80
C VAL A 115 -0.01 7.35 -14.58
N ILE A 116 -1.14 6.76 -14.21
CA ILE A 116 -1.87 7.07 -12.99
C ILE A 116 -1.72 5.88 -12.04
N GLU A 117 -1.05 6.10 -10.90
CA GLU A 117 -0.91 5.08 -9.86
C GLU A 117 -2.01 5.22 -8.79
N GLY A 118 -2.62 4.11 -8.40
CA GLY A 118 -3.52 4.09 -7.27
C GLY A 118 -3.89 2.69 -6.77
N ALA A 119 -4.38 2.63 -5.53
CA ALA A 119 -4.98 1.41 -4.98
C ALA A 119 -6.42 1.20 -5.46
N PHE A 120 -7.02 2.26 -6.01
CA PHE A 120 -8.34 2.30 -6.62
C PHE A 120 -9.41 1.46 -5.88
N PRO A 121 -9.68 1.76 -4.58
CA PRO A 121 -10.67 1.01 -3.82
C PRO A 121 -12.08 1.12 -4.39
N ASN A 122 -12.34 2.14 -5.23
CA ASN A 122 -13.54 2.25 -6.03
C ASN A 122 -13.21 2.08 -7.52
N PRO A 123 -13.51 0.91 -8.12
CA PRO A 123 -13.23 0.64 -9.53
C PRO A 123 -13.88 1.63 -10.51
N SER A 124 -15.08 2.12 -10.20
CA SER A 124 -15.82 3.03 -11.09
C SER A 124 -15.10 4.36 -11.34
N THR A 125 -14.25 4.80 -10.42
CA THR A 125 -13.40 5.98 -10.61
C THR A 125 -12.39 5.76 -11.73
N VAL A 126 -11.81 4.57 -11.84
CA VAL A 126 -10.84 4.23 -12.91
C VAL A 126 -11.55 4.25 -14.25
N VAL A 127 -12.67 3.55 -14.37
CA VAL A 127 -13.48 3.50 -15.61
C VAL A 127 -13.97 4.88 -16.03
N SER A 128 -14.48 5.68 -15.10
CA SER A 128 -14.95 7.04 -15.41
C SER A 128 -13.79 7.91 -15.89
N THR A 129 -12.62 7.79 -15.26
CA THR A 129 -11.42 8.55 -15.68
C THR A 129 -10.93 8.07 -17.04
N ALA A 130 -10.91 6.75 -17.29
CA ALA A 130 -10.54 6.18 -18.58
C ALA A 130 -11.45 6.71 -19.71
N GLY A 131 -12.77 6.73 -19.49
CA GLY A 131 -13.72 7.29 -20.45
C GLY A 131 -13.49 8.77 -20.76
N VAL A 132 -13.11 9.57 -19.75
CA VAL A 132 -12.74 10.98 -19.95
C VAL A 132 -11.50 11.13 -20.83
N PHE A 133 -10.48 10.29 -20.64
CA PHE A 133 -9.29 10.29 -21.49
C PHE A 133 -9.57 9.75 -22.90
N ALA A 134 -10.39 8.69 -23.02
CA ALA A 134 -10.80 8.14 -24.30
C ALA A 134 -11.55 9.17 -25.16
N ASN A 135 -12.44 9.96 -24.56
CA ASN A 135 -13.15 11.05 -25.24
C ASN A 135 -12.21 12.15 -25.76
N ASP A 136 -11.03 12.30 -25.18
CA ASP A 136 -9.98 13.21 -25.61
C ASP A 136 -8.98 12.56 -26.59
N GLY A 137 -9.26 11.34 -27.06
CA GLY A 137 -8.46 10.64 -28.06
C GLY A 137 -7.28 9.83 -27.52
N PHE A 138 -7.22 9.58 -26.21
CA PHE A 138 -6.19 8.73 -25.63
C PHE A 138 -6.54 7.24 -25.77
N GLN A 139 -5.51 6.41 -25.99
CA GLN A 139 -5.62 4.99 -25.70
C GLN A 139 -5.67 4.75 -24.20
N THR A 140 -6.51 3.83 -23.77
CA THR A 140 -6.72 3.51 -22.35
C THR A 140 -6.18 2.12 -22.03
N ARG A 141 -5.22 2.07 -21.10
CA ARG A 141 -4.63 0.81 -20.64
C ARG A 141 -4.76 0.67 -19.13
N VAL A 142 -5.13 -0.52 -18.67
CA VAL A 142 -5.10 -0.88 -17.26
C VAL A 142 -4.07 -1.96 -17.04
N VAL A 143 -3.13 -1.73 -16.11
CA VAL A 143 -2.09 -2.67 -15.71
C VAL A 143 -2.35 -3.05 -14.25
N VAL A 144 -2.57 -4.33 -14.00
CA VAL A 144 -2.89 -4.87 -12.67
C VAL A 144 -1.73 -5.70 -12.15
N VAL A 145 -1.33 -5.45 -10.91
CA VAL A 145 -0.28 -6.22 -10.23
C VAL A 145 -0.91 -7.34 -9.40
N GLY A 146 -0.95 -8.54 -9.97
CA GLY A 146 -1.52 -9.75 -9.37
C GLY A 146 -0.50 -10.49 -8.51
N VAL A 147 -0.39 -10.10 -7.24
CA VAL A 147 0.49 -10.76 -6.26
C VAL A 147 -0.31 -11.37 -5.12
N SER A 148 0.25 -12.40 -4.48
CA SER A 148 -0.40 -13.05 -3.34
C SER A 148 -0.51 -12.11 -2.13
N ARG A 149 -1.46 -12.41 -1.23
CA ARG A 149 -1.61 -11.69 0.04
C ARG A 149 -0.34 -11.75 0.88
N ALA A 150 0.31 -12.91 0.91
CA ALA A 150 1.58 -13.11 1.59
C ALA A 150 2.65 -12.11 1.14
N GLU A 151 2.72 -11.87 -0.18
CA GLU A 151 3.70 -10.95 -0.77
C GLU A 151 3.32 -9.49 -0.54
N SER A 152 2.05 -9.10 -0.72
CA SER A 152 1.67 -7.69 -0.60
C SER A 152 1.64 -7.19 0.85
N VAL A 153 1.18 -7.99 1.81
CA VAL A 153 1.26 -7.62 3.24
C VAL A 153 2.73 -7.50 3.67
N MET A 154 3.59 -8.42 3.22
CA MET A 154 5.04 -8.35 3.50
C MET A 154 5.64 -7.08 2.90
N GLY A 155 5.30 -6.76 1.65
CA GLY A 155 5.75 -5.54 0.98
C GLY A 155 5.33 -4.26 1.71
N MET A 156 4.09 -4.22 2.22
CA MET A 156 3.58 -3.10 3.00
C MET A 156 4.36 -2.91 4.32
N VAL A 157 4.56 -3.98 5.09
CA VAL A 157 5.34 -3.93 6.35
C VAL A 157 6.79 -3.52 6.07
N SER A 158 7.42 -4.15 5.08
CA SER A 158 8.83 -3.91 4.74
C SER A 158 9.07 -2.47 4.26
N ALA A 159 8.16 -1.91 3.46
CA ALA A 159 8.23 -0.52 3.02
C ALA A 159 8.08 0.45 4.21
N HIS A 160 7.12 0.21 5.11
CA HIS A 160 6.94 1.05 6.29
C HIS A 160 8.16 1.04 7.21
N LEU A 161 8.71 -0.14 7.52
CA LEU A 161 9.90 -0.23 8.38
C LEU A 161 11.15 0.33 7.71
N THR A 162 11.24 0.28 6.38
CA THR A 162 12.27 0.98 5.62
C THR A 162 12.17 2.50 5.81
N ASN A 163 10.96 3.07 5.70
CA ASN A 163 10.74 4.49 5.98
C ASN A 163 11.15 4.84 7.43
N VAL A 164 10.75 4.03 8.41
CA VAL A 164 11.14 4.23 9.82
C VAL A 164 12.65 4.26 9.99
N ARG A 165 13.36 3.30 9.40
CA ARG A 165 14.84 3.25 9.41
C ARG A 165 15.46 4.51 8.81
N ASP A 166 14.87 5.03 7.73
CA ASP A 166 15.36 6.20 7.01
C ASP A 166 14.87 7.52 7.65
N GLY A 167 14.23 7.46 8.82
CA GLY A 167 13.75 8.63 9.57
C GLY A 167 12.47 9.27 9.02
N ILE A 168 11.78 8.58 8.11
CA ILE A 168 10.50 8.97 7.52
C ILE A 168 9.37 8.30 8.33
N ARG A 169 8.61 9.08 9.10
CA ARG A 169 7.54 8.57 9.98
C ARG A 169 6.16 8.74 9.34
N THR A 170 5.97 8.11 8.18
CA THR A 170 4.65 8.04 7.54
C THR A 170 3.73 7.05 8.26
N PRO A 171 2.42 7.34 8.45
CA PRO A 171 1.49 6.41 9.06
C PRO A 171 1.49 5.05 8.36
N PHE A 172 1.42 3.98 9.15
CA PHE A 172 1.27 2.63 8.61
C PHE A 172 -0.14 2.48 8.02
N PRO A 173 -0.28 2.00 6.76
CA PRO A 173 -1.58 1.85 6.10
C PRO A 173 -2.57 0.92 6.80
N GLY A 174 -2.08 -0.13 7.48
CA GLY A 174 -2.91 -1.15 8.13
C GLY A 174 -3.45 -2.22 7.16
N VAL A 175 -3.92 -3.34 7.74
CA VAL A 175 -4.45 -4.49 6.98
C VAL A 175 -5.79 -4.13 6.35
N GLU A 176 -6.59 -3.30 6.98
CA GLU A 176 -7.90 -2.88 6.49
C GLU A 176 -7.80 -2.06 5.20
N LEU A 177 -6.82 -1.14 5.11
CA LEU A 177 -6.59 -0.38 3.88
C LEU A 177 -6.01 -1.27 2.77
N HIS A 178 -5.13 -2.20 3.13
CA HIS A 178 -4.63 -3.21 2.21
C HIS A 178 -5.79 -4.02 1.60
N ASP A 179 -6.72 -4.50 2.43
CA ASP A 179 -7.83 -5.37 2.01
C ASP A 179 -8.83 -4.64 1.13
N ARG A 180 -9.15 -3.38 1.44
CA ARG A 180 -9.95 -2.54 0.54
C ARG A 180 -9.31 -2.37 -0.83
N GLY A 181 -7.98 -2.22 -0.89
CA GLY A 181 -7.25 -2.15 -2.16
C GLY A 181 -7.22 -3.50 -2.90
N TRP A 182 -7.14 -4.60 -2.16
CA TRP A 182 -7.18 -5.96 -2.71
C TRP A 182 -8.52 -6.24 -3.38
N ASP A 183 -9.62 -5.98 -2.66
CA ASP A 183 -10.97 -6.15 -3.19
C ASP A 183 -11.28 -5.16 -4.31
N GLY A 184 -10.82 -3.92 -4.20
CA GLY A 184 -10.93 -2.93 -5.28
C GLY A 184 -10.22 -3.37 -6.55
N THR A 185 -9.02 -3.94 -6.44
CA THR A 185 -8.26 -4.47 -7.59
C THR A 185 -9.01 -5.62 -8.26
N ARG A 186 -9.58 -6.55 -7.48
CA ARG A 186 -10.40 -7.65 -8.01
C ARG A 186 -11.68 -7.14 -8.67
N GLY A 187 -12.38 -6.20 -8.02
CA GLY A 187 -13.57 -5.57 -8.56
C GLY A 187 -13.31 -4.82 -9.86
N LEU A 188 -12.14 -4.18 -10.01
CA LEU A 188 -11.72 -3.54 -11.25
C LEU A 188 -11.54 -4.54 -12.39
N VAL A 189 -10.84 -5.66 -12.15
CA VAL A 189 -10.67 -6.69 -13.18
C VAL A 189 -12.00 -7.31 -13.57
N ALA A 190 -12.87 -7.63 -12.60
CA ALA A 190 -14.20 -8.17 -12.87
C ALA A 190 -15.08 -7.21 -13.67
N MET A 191 -15.02 -5.91 -13.37
CA MET A 191 -15.77 -4.90 -14.12
C MET A 191 -15.25 -4.76 -15.56
N LEU A 192 -13.92 -4.72 -15.75
CA LEU A 192 -13.31 -4.60 -17.07
C LEU A 192 -13.50 -5.85 -17.94
N GLU A 193 -13.52 -7.05 -17.34
CA GLU A 193 -13.79 -8.29 -18.07
C GLU A 193 -15.13 -8.26 -18.82
N GLU A 194 -16.13 -7.61 -18.22
CA GLU A 194 -17.48 -7.50 -18.78
C GLU A 194 -17.76 -6.20 -19.53
N SER A 195 -16.85 -5.23 -19.47
CA SER A 195 -17.05 -3.89 -20.04
C SER A 195 -16.12 -3.56 -21.21
N ALA A 196 -16.43 -2.46 -21.88
CA ALA A 196 -15.65 -1.92 -23.00
C ALA A 196 -14.88 -0.65 -22.60
N ASP A 197 -14.65 -0.45 -21.31
CA ASP A 197 -14.19 0.83 -20.73
C ASP A 197 -12.66 1.04 -20.79
N ALA A 198 -11.92 0.05 -21.30
CA ALA A 198 -10.50 0.14 -21.56
C ALA A 198 -10.16 -0.49 -22.93
N ASP A 199 -9.08 -0.04 -23.55
CA ASP A 199 -8.58 -0.59 -24.81
C ASP A 199 -7.62 -1.77 -24.58
N GLN A 200 -6.95 -1.83 -23.44
CA GLN A 200 -6.03 -2.92 -23.09
C GLN A 200 -6.03 -3.22 -21.59
N LEU A 201 -6.05 -4.50 -21.25
CA LEU A 201 -5.85 -4.99 -19.89
C LEU A 201 -4.62 -5.89 -19.83
N THR A 202 -3.65 -5.52 -19.00
CA THR A 202 -2.46 -6.33 -18.69
C THR A 202 -2.47 -6.72 -17.22
N ILE A 203 -2.24 -8.00 -16.91
CA ILE A 203 -2.03 -8.49 -15.54
C ILE A 203 -0.61 -9.02 -15.45
N LEU A 204 0.11 -8.55 -14.43
CA LEU A 204 1.50 -8.92 -14.14
C LEU A 204 1.55 -9.74 -12.84
N ASP A 205 2.38 -10.78 -12.81
CA ASP A 205 2.75 -11.45 -11.57
C ASP A 205 3.85 -10.68 -10.81
N ARG A 206 4.23 -11.14 -9.61
CA ARG A 206 5.25 -10.47 -8.77
C ARG A 206 6.60 -10.26 -9.48
N THR A 207 6.95 -11.14 -10.41
CA THR A 207 8.23 -11.05 -11.13
C THR A 207 8.20 -9.97 -12.21
N GLY A 208 7.03 -9.38 -12.46
CA GLY A 208 6.79 -8.46 -13.57
C GLY A 208 6.46 -9.20 -14.88
N ARG A 209 6.27 -10.52 -14.83
CA ARG A 209 5.90 -11.30 -16.02
C ARG A 209 4.40 -11.13 -16.29
N VAL A 210 4.08 -10.95 -17.56
CA VAL A 210 2.72 -10.89 -18.06
C VAL A 210 2.06 -12.26 -17.93
N VAL A 211 0.91 -12.32 -17.24
CA VAL A 211 0.06 -13.52 -17.12
C VAL A 211 -1.25 -13.39 -17.88
N PHE A 212 -1.59 -12.17 -18.28
CA PHE A 212 -2.72 -11.82 -19.14
C PHE A 212 -2.38 -10.51 -19.85
N ASP A 213 -2.57 -10.42 -21.16
CA ASP A 213 -2.44 -9.16 -21.91
C ASP A 213 -3.31 -9.22 -23.15
N GLU A 214 -4.42 -8.49 -23.11
CA GLU A 214 -5.42 -8.51 -24.17
C GLU A 214 -5.77 -7.09 -24.58
N LYS A 215 -5.88 -6.88 -25.90
CA LYS A 215 -6.35 -5.63 -26.49
C LYS A 215 -7.76 -5.83 -27.01
N ARG A 216 -8.63 -4.88 -26.69
CA ARG A 216 -10.00 -4.88 -27.19
C ARG A 216 -10.02 -4.70 -28.70
N SER A 217 -10.85 -5.47 -29.38
CA SER A 217 -11.12 -5.36 -30.81
C SER A 217 -12.53 -5.85 -31.13
N ASP A 218 -13.02 -5.64 -32.35
CA ASP A 218 -14.34 -6.14 -32.74
C ASP A 218 -14.47 -7.67 -32.61
N ALA A 219 -13.37 -8.40 -32.82
CA ALA A 219 -13.31 -9.86 -32.65
C ALA A 219 -13.21 -10.28 -31.17
N GLN A 220 -12.77 -9.39 -30.29
CA GLN A 220 -12.55 -9.65 -28.87
C GLN A 220 -13.02 -8.42 -28.06
N PRO A 221 -14.35 -8.26 -27.90
CA PRO A 221 -14.93 -7.06 -27.29
C PRO A 221 -14.78 -7.02 -25.76
N ARG A 222 -14.29 -8.12 -25.16
CA ARG A 222 -14.20 -8.35 -23.71
C ARG A 222 -12.87 -8.98 -23.34
N PHE A 223 -12.44 -8.78 -22.10
CA PHE A 223 -11.22 -9.39 -21.55
C PHE A 223 -11.51 -10.75 -20.91
N ALA A 224 -12.17 -11.65 -21.64
CA ALA A 224 -12.60 -12.94 -21.10
C ALA A 224 -11.42 -13.77 -20.53
N GLY A 225 -11.57 -14.23 -19.29
CA GLY A 225 -10.55 -14.98 -18.55
C GLY A 225 -9.61 -14.11 -17.71
N ALA A 226 -9.79 -12.79 -17.68
CA ALA A 226 -8.98 -11.88 -16.89
C ALA A 226 -9.11 -12.12 -15.39
N VAL A 227 -10.33 -12.36 -14.88
CA VAL A 227 -10.53 -12.67 -13.45
C VAL A 227 -9.80 -13.95 -13.07
N ALA A 228 -9.99 -15.01 -13.86
CA ALA A 228 -9.31 -16.29 -13.64
C ALA A 228 -7.77 -16.18 -13.77
N ALA A 229 -7.25 -15.26 -14.59
CA ALA A 229 -5.82 -14.99 -14.68
C ALA A 229 -5.29 -14.25 -13.44
N LEU A 230 -6.04 -13.28 -12.92
CA LEU A 230 -5.70 -12.59 -11.67
C LEU A 230 -5.69 -13.56 -10.49
N GLU A 231 -6.73 -14.36 -10.32
CA GLU A 231 -6.84 -15.34 -9.24
C GLU A 231 -5.68 -16.32 -9.25
N ARG A 232 -5.38 -16.91 -10.42
CA ARG A 232 -4.21 -17.80 -10.58
C ARG A 232 -2.88 -17.12 -10.22
N ALA A 233 -2.73 -15.83 -10.52
CA ALA A 233 -1.53 -15.09 -10.16
C ALA A 233 -1.43 -14.86 -8.64
N GLN A 234 -2.55 -14.54 -8.00
CA GLN A 234 -2.65 -14.31 -6.55
C GLN A 234 -2.54 -15.58 -5.71
N GLU A 235 -2.98 -16.72 -6.24
CA GLU A 235 -3.02 -18.01 -5.55
C GLU A 235 -1.82 -18.91 -5.88
N ARG A 236 -0.92 -18.46 -6.76
CA ARG A 236 0.27 -19.20 -7.14
C ARG A 236 1.08 -19.59 -5.89
N PRO A 237 1.30 -20.89 -5.63
CA PRO A 237 2.14 -21.31 -4.52
C PRO A 237 3.57 -20.78 -4.67
N MET A 238 4.18 -20.42 -3.54
CA MET A 238 5.61 -20.08 -3.52
C MET A 238 6.44 -21.32 -3.86
N SER A 239 7.51 -21.12 -4.64
CA SER A 239 8.57 -22.13 -4.72
C SER A 239 9.32 -22.25 -3.38
N PRO A 240 10.06 -23.36 -3.13
CA PRO A 240 10.83 -23.50 -1.89
C PRO A 240 11.81 -22.35 -1.64
N LEU A 241 12.43 -21.82 -2.70
CA LEU A 241 13.32 -20.65 -2.60
C LEU A 241 12.56 -19.38 -2.22
N GLU A 242 11.41 -19.12 -2.84
CA GLU A 242 10.56 -17.96 -2.51
C GLU A 242 10.05 -18.05 -1.06
N ALA A 243 9.64 -19.23 -0.61
CA ALA A 243 9.22 -19.46 0.75
C ALA A 243 10.36 -19.19 1.76
N ALA A 244 11.58 -19.66 1.47
CA ALA A 244 12.75 -19.40 2.30
C ALA A 244 13.09 -17.89 2.37
N GLN A 245 13.04 -17.19 1.24
CA GLN A 245 13.25 -15.74 1.18
C GLN A 245 12.20 -14.97 1.96
N TRP A 246 10.92 -15.32 1.78
CA TRP A 246 9.81 -14.69 2.49
C TRP A 246 9.92 -14.88 4.00
N MET A 247 10.29 -16.07 4.47
CA MET A 247 10.50 -16.32 5.90
C MET A 247 11.71 -15.57 6.47
N SER A 248 12.79 -15.44 5.69
CA SER A 248 13.95 -14.64 6.08
C SER A 248 13.56 -13.18 6.24
N GLU A 249 12.72 -12.67 5.34
CA GLU A 249 12.20 -11.31 5.41
C GLU A 249 11.28 -11.13 6.61
N LEU A 250 10.35 -12.06 6.88
CA LEU A 250 9.49 -12.02 8.07
C LEU A 250 10.30 -11.91 9.37
N ARG A 251 11.38 -12.71 9.47
CA ARG A 251 12.30 -12.63 10.61
C ARG A 251 12.93 -11.25 10.71
N ARG A 252 13.51 -10.75 9.62
CA ARG A 252 14.18 -9.45 9.57
C ARG A 252 13.25 -8.30 9.98
N VAL A 253 12.02 -8.27 9.46
CA VAL A 253 11.06 -7.21 9.80
C VAL A 253 10.54 -7.34 11.23
N THR A 254 10.40 -8.57 11.76
CA THR A 254 10.02 -8.80 13.16
C THR A 254 11.10 -8.31 14.12
N GLU A 255 12.36 -8.67 13.86
CA GLU A 255 13.51 -8.24 14.66
C GLU A 255 13.65 -6.72 14.66
N PHE A 256 13.58 -6.10 13.47
CA PHE A 256 13.64 -4.64 13.37
C PHE A 256 12.49 -3.95 14.12
N ALA A 257 11.26 -4.48 14.02
CA ALA A 257 10.11 -3.92 14.73
C ALA A 257 10.30 -3.99 16.25
N ALA A 258 10.79 -5.11 16.79
CA ALA A 258 11.03 -5.28 18.23
C ALA A 258 12.05 -4.27 18.79
N ASP A 259 13.04 -3.87 17.98
CA ASP A 259 14.01 -2.83 18.35
C ASP A 259 13.44 -1.40 18.26
N HIS A 260 12.23 -1.23 17.71
CA HIS A 260 11.58 0.06 17.49
C HIS A 260 10.11 0.04 17.97
N PRO A 261 9.85 0.17 19.29
CA PRO A 261 8.52 -0.05 19.88
C PRO A 261 7.38 0.79 19.27
N ASP A 262 7.67 2.05 18.89
CA ASP A 262 6.68 2.93 18.22
C ASP A 262 6.21 2.33 16.89
N ALA A 263 7.14 1.74 16.12
CA ALA A 263 6.84 1.08 14.86
C ALA A 263 6.22 -0.30 15.09
N GLU A 264 6.66 -1.04 16.11
CA GLU A 264 6.10 -2.34 16.47
C GLU A 264 4.59 -2.26 16.71
N GLY A 265 4.15 -1.29 17.52
CA GLY A 265 2.73 -1.09 17.81
C GLY A 265 1.90 -0.86 16.55
N ALA A 266 2.43 -0.09 15.59
CA ALA A 266 1.75 0.19 14.33
C ALA A 266 1.63 -1.05 13.42
N VAL A 267 2.65 -1.91 13.38
CA VAL A 267 2.68 -3.07 12.46
C VAL A 267 2.24 -4.39 13.10
N THR A 268 1.98 -4.45 14.41
CA THR A 268 1.70 -5.70 15.13
C THR A 268 0.56 -6.50 14.50
N GLY A 269 -0.55 -5.85 14.11
CA GLY A 269 -1.66 -6.54 13.44
C GLY A 269 -1.26 -7.19 12.12
N ALA A 270 -0.44 -6.51 11.31
CA ALA A 270 0.07 -7.05 10.06
C ALA A 270 1.11 -8.16 10.27
N LEU A 271 1.94 -8.08 11.32
CA LEU A 271 2.86 -9.16 11.67
C LEU A 271 2.10 -10.44 12.06
N ILE A 272 1.01 -10.33 12.83
CA ILE A 272 0.15 -11.48 13.16
C ILE A 272 -0.38 -12.13 11.88
N GLU A 273 -0.94 -11.33 10.98
CA GLU A 273 -1.43 -11.81 9.67
C GLU A 273 -0.32 -12.54 8.89
N LEU A 274 0.89 -11.98 8.85
CA LEU A 274 2.03 -12.63 8.20
C LEU A 274 2.37 -13.95 8.87
N TYR A 275 2.47 -14.04 10.19
CA TYR A 275 2.75 -15.31 10.87
C TYR A 275 1.65 -16.36 10.61
N GLU A 276 0.38 -15.96 10.54
CA GLU A 276 -0.74 -16.86 10.20
C GLU A 276 -0.64 -17.38 8.76
N ILE A 277 -0.39 -16.50 7.79
CA ILE A 277 -0.07 -16.85 6.40
C ILE A 277 1.15 -17.78 6.33
N GLY A 278 2.19 -17.48 7.11
CA GLY A 278 3.42 -18.26 7.14
C GLY A 278 3.18 -19.70 7.55
N VAL A 279 2.34 -19.92 8.57
CA VAL A 279 1.95 -21.26 9.04
C VAL A 279 1.06 -21.99 8.03
N ARG A 280 0.09 -21.28 7.45
CA ARG A 280 -0.92 -21.89 6.55
C ARG A 280 -0.37 -22.19 5.16
N ASP A 281 0.35 -21.23 4.56
CA ASP A 281 0.62 -21.21 3.12
C ASP A 281 2.11 -21.38 2.80
N VAL A 282 3.02 -20.82 3.61
CA VAL A 282 4.45 -20.74 3.28
C VAL A 282 5.25 -21.92 3.80
N LEU A 283 5.03 -22.33 5.06
CA LEU A 283 5.72 -23.47 5.67
C LEU A 283 5.54 -24.77 4.88
N PRO A 284 4.34 -25.12 4.35
CA PRO A 284 4.17 -26.30 3.50
C PRO A 284 5.00 -26.27 2.21
N ALA A 285 5.30 -25.08 1.67
CA ALA A 285 5.98 -24.93 0.38
C ALA A 285 7.50 -25.19 0.44
N LEU A 286 8.10 -25.26 1.63
CA LEU A 286 9.55 -25.43 1.81
C LEU A 286 10.08 -26.83 1.44
N ALA A 287 9.20 -27.76 1.04
CA ALA A 287 9.57 -29.12 0.65
C ALA A 287 10.49 -29.81 1.68
N VAL A 288 10.10 -29.74 2.95
CA VAL A 288 10.92 -30.27 4.06
C VAL A 288 10.75 -31.79 4.17
N PRO A 289 11.85 -32.57 4.26
CA PRO A 289 11.77 -33.99 4.58
C PRO A 289 11.05 -34.24 5.91
N GLN A 290 10.10 -35.18 5.94
CA GLN A 290 9.41 -35.57 7.18
C GLN A 290 10.44 -36.01 8.24
N GLY A 291 10.32 -35.48 9.46
CA GLY A 291 11.21 -35.80 10.59
C GLY A 291 12.42 -34.88 10.77
N SER A 292 12.59 -33.83 9.96
CA SER A 292 13.67 -32.85 10.17
C SER A 292 13.48 -32.07 11.49
N GLN A 293 14.41 -32.28 12.45
CA GLN A 293 14.40 -31.57 13.73
C GLN A 293 14.56 -30.04 13.59
N VAL A 294 15.25 -29.59 12.53
CA VAL A 294 15.47 -28.17 12.23
C VAL A 294 14.14 -27.47 11.95
N VAL A 295 13.24 -28.13 11.22
CA VAL A 295 11.95 -27.55 10.84
C VAL A 295 10.94 -27.62 11.97
N ALA A 296 10.92 -28.70 12.75
CA ALA A 296 10.13 -28.75 13.97
C ALA A 296 10.52 -27.62 14.95
N ARG A 297 11.81 -27.25 15.00
CA ARG A 297 12.28 -26.09 15.77
C ARG A 297 11.82 -24.77 15.15
N GLN A 298 11.93 -24.58 13.84
CA GLN A 298 11.46 -23.37 13.16
C GLN A 298 9.94 -23.17 13.31
N GLN A 299 9.14 -24.23 13.12
CA GLN A 299 7.69 -24.19 13.32
C GLN A 299 7.32 -23.78 14.75
N ARG A 300 7.99 -24.35 15.77
CA ARG A 300 7.80 -23.93 17.16
C ARG A 300 8.14 -22.45 17.37
N GLN A 301 9.28 -21.99 16.85
CA GLN A 301 9.66 -20.58 16.94
C GLN A 301 8.63 -19.63 16.29
N TYR A 302 8.01 -20.04 15.18
CA TYR A 302 6.95 -19.27 14.52
C TYR A 302 5.70 -19.19 15.38
N VAL A 303 5.25 -20.33 15.92
CA VAL A 303 4.08 -20.39 16.83
C VAL A 303 4.33 -19.58 18.11
N ASP A 304 5.54 -19.63 18.66
CA ASP A 304 5.93 -18.86 19.84
C ASP A 304 5.92 -17.34 19.58
N HIS A 305 6.40 -16.89 18.41
CA HIS A 305 6.29 -15.48 18.00
C HIS A 305 4.84 -15.04 17.84
N LEU A 306 4.03 -15.82 17.11
CA LEU A 306 2.61 -15.53 16.93
C LEU A 306 1.87 -15.41 18.27
N THR A 307 2.19 -16.29 19.22
CA THR A 307 1.60 -16.27 20.56
C THR A 307 1.98 -15.00 21.33
N ARG A 308 3.25 -14.57 21.24
CA ARG A 308 3.71 -13.32 21.87
C ARG A 308 3.06 -12.08 21.28
N LEU A 309 2.99 -11.98 19.94
CA LEU A 309 2.33 -10.86 19.26
C LEU A 309 0.83 -10.79 19.58
N ARG A 310 0.14 -11.94 19.64
CA ARG A 310 -1.27 -11.96 20.08
C ARG A 310 -1.44 -11.50 21.52
N HIS A 311 -0.46 -11.76 22.38
CA HIS A 311 -0.50 -11.30 23.77
C HIS A 311 -0.30 -9.78 23.87
N SER A 312 0.53 -9.17 23.01
CA SER A 312 0.76 -7.72 23.01
C SER A 312 -0.45 -6.91 22.55
N LEU A 313 -1.32 -7.48 21.70
CA LEU A 313 -2.59 -6.84 21.30
C LEU A 313 -3.72 -6.97 22.32
N ARG A 314 -3.60 -7.83 23.34
CA ARG A 314 -4.63 -7.91 24.38
C ARG A 314 -4.57 -6.60 25.18
N PRO A 315 -5.68 -5.86 25.32
CA PRO A 315 -5.69 -4.70 26.21
C PRO A 315 -5.23 -5.17 27.59
N ALA A 316 -4.35 -4.40 28.23
CA ALA A 316 -3.96 -4.66 29.61
C ALA A 316 -5.25 -4.83 30.41
N ALA A 317 -5.43 -5.99 31.05
CA ALA A 317 -6.58 -6.22 31.92
C ALA A 317 -6.69 -5.01 32.86
N PRO A 318 -7.89 -4.43 33.06
CA PRO A 318 -8.04 -3.35 34.02
C PRO A 318 -7.42 -3.84 35.32
N ARG A 319 -6.37 -3.15 35.78
CA ARG A 319 -5.83 -3.40 37.11
C ARG A 319 -6.97 -3.05 38.05
N PHE A 320 -7.68 -4.06 38.55
CA PHE A 320 -8.57 -3.89 39.68
C PHE A 320 -7.67 -3.39 40.81
N ALA A 321 -7.66 -2.07 41.03
CA ALA A 321 -7.21 -1.54 42.29
C ALA A 321 -8.07 -2.25 43.35
N PRO A 322 -7.48 -2.91 44.36
CA PRO A 322 -8.27 -3.46 45.44
C PRO A 322 -9.13 -2.32 45.98
N ALA A 323 -10.44 -2.58 46.10
CA ALA A 323 -11.36 -1.61 46.67
C ALA A 323 -10.76 -1.08 48.00
N PRO A 324 -10.78 0.24 48.25
CA PRO A 324 -10.30 0.76 49.52
C PRO A 324 -11.02 0.00 50.64
N VAL A 325 -10.23 -0.68 51.48
CA VAL A 325 -10.75 -1.41 52.64
C VAL A 325 -11.52 -0.40 53.49
N PRO A 326 -12.82 -0.60 53.75
CA PRO A 326 -13.55 0.26 54.66
C PRO A 326 -12.88 0.15 56.03
N VAL A 327 -12.21 1.22 56.45
CA VAL A 327 -11.69 1.31 57.82
C VAL A 327 -12.92 1.50 58.70
N THR A 328 -13.36 0.43 59.36
CA THR A 328 -14.38 0.52 60.41
C THR A 328 -13.82 1.38 61.53
N PRO A 329 -14.45 2.49 61.91
CA PRO A 329 -13.98 3.31 63.01
C PRO A 329 -14.05 2.49 64.31
N THR A 330 -12.90 2.30 64.95
CA THR A 330 -12.79 1.69 66.27
C THR A 330 -13.58 2.53 67.28
N PRO A 331 -14.41 1.92 68.14
CA PRO A 331 -15.14 2.66 69.16
C PRO A 331 -14.16 3.26 70.18
N ASP A 332 -14.28 4.57 70.34
CA ASP A 332 -13.53 5.40 71.28
C ASP A 332 -13.71 4.87 72.71
N ARG A 333 -12.68 4.21 73.25
CA ARG A 333 -12.63 3.85 74.67
C ARG A 333 -12.06 5.02 75.43
N GLY A 334 -12.94 5.97 75.75
CA GLY A 334 -12.70 6.96 76.80
C GLY A 334 -12.41 6.26 78.13
N GLY A 335 -11.13 6.18 78.48
CA GLY A 335 -10.63 5.67 79.74
C GLY A 335 -9.85 6.75 80.47
N ILE A 336 -10.49 7.34 81.46
CA ILE A 336 -9.94 8.33 82.39
C ILE A 336 -9.08 7.60 83.43
N SER A 337 -7.86 8.07 83.68
CA SER A 337 -7.08 8.02 84.94
C SER A 337 -5.64 8.47 84.61
N ARG A 338 -4.93 9.28 85.40
CA ARG A 338 -5.15 10.01 86.65
C ARG A 338 -4.06 11.09 86.69
#